data_AF-A0A4U3CKD0-F1
#
_entry.id   AF-A0A4U3CKD0-F1
#
_cell.length_a   1.000
_cell.length_b   1.000
_cell.length_c   1.000
_cell.angle_alpha   90.00
_cell.angle_beta   90.00
_cell.angle_gamma   90.00
#
_symmetry.space_group_name_H-M   'P 1'
#
loop_
_entity.id
_entity.type
_entity.pdbx_description
1 polymer ?
#
loop_
_entity_poly.entity_id
_entity_poly.type
_entity_poly.pdbx_seq_one_letter_code
_entity_poly.pdbx_strand_id
1 'polypeptide(L)' 'MTATDHAAGREQRTGRAHAVLATTADLPAPWAAICGASVDIVQGKWNGPRGLGAADPCPDCRRLTEADAPLGS' A
#
# COMPACT_ATOMS: atom_id res chain seq x y z
N MET A 1 3.06 18.11 6.89
CA MET A 1 3.17 16.70 7.32
C MET A 1 3.63 15.90 6.11
N THR A 2 4.67 15.09 6.30
CA THR A 2 5.28 14.26 5.25
C THR A 2 4.19 13.40 4.62
N ALA A 3 4.00 13.49 3.30
CA ALA A 3 3.18 12.52 2.58
C ALA A 3 3.63 11.13 3.03
N THR A 4 2.74 10.39 3.69
CA THR A 4 3.05 9.05 4.16
C THR A 4 3.28 8.19 2.92
N ASP A 5 4.53 8.02 2.51
CA ASP A 5 4.91 7.22 1.35
C ASP A 5 4.59 5.77 1.71
N HIS A 6 3.48 5.23 1.22
CA HIS A 6 3.04 3.87 1.56
C HIS A 6 4.01 2.85 0.94
N ALA A 7 4.17 1.70 1.58
CA ALA A 7 4.89 0.56 1.01
C ALA A 7 3.94 -0.29 0.15
N ALA A 8 4.48 -0.95 -0.87
CA ALA A 8 3.72 -1.86 -1.71
C ALA A 8 3.67 -3.26 -1.08
N GLY A 9 2.48 -3.63 -0.62
CA GLY A 9 2.14 -4.95 -0.12
C GLY A 9 1.56 -5.86 -1.20
N ARG A 10 1.73 -7.18 -1.07
CA ARG A 10 1.08 -8.18 -1.91
C ARG A 10 0.32 -9.22 -1.07
N GLU A 11 -0.96 -9.38 -1.35
CA GLU A 11 -1.79 -10.45 -0.77
C GLU A 11 -1.48 -11.79 -1.46
N GLN A 12 -1.25 -12.88 -0.70
CA GLN A 12 -0.91 -14.19 -1.24
C GLN A 12 -2.03 -14.82 -2.07
N ARG A 13 -3.30 -14.63 -1.67
CA ARG A 13 -4.44 -15.34 -2.26
C ARG A 13 -4.71 -14.93 -3.71
N THR A 14 -4.64 -13.64 -4.03
CA THR A 14 -4.91 -13.14 -5.38
C THR A 14 -3.69 -12.51 -6.05
N GLY A 15 -2.65 -12.20 -5.29
CA GLY A 15 -1.51 -11.42 -5.78
C GLY A 15 -1.81 -9.93 -5.97
N ARG A 16 -2.96 -9.45 -5.49
CA ARG A 16 -3.34 -8.04 -5.52
C ARG A 16 -2.35 -7.18 -4.73
N ALA A 17 -2.02 -6.03 -5.30
CA ALA A 17 -1.16 -5.06 -4.64
C ALA A 17 -1.97 -4.18 -3.69
N HIS A 18 -1.48 -3.98 -2.47
CA HIS A 18 -2.10 -3.19 -1.42
C HIS A 18 -1.14 -2.12 -0.89
N ALA A 19 -1.68 -1.01 -0.41
CA ALA A 19 -0.90 0.01 0.30
C ALA A 19 -0.77 -0.38 1.77
N VAL A 20 0.47 -0.50 2.25
CA VAL A 20 0.82 -0.73 3.66
C VAL A 20 1.47 0.53 4.22
N LEU A 21 1.23 0.85 5.49
CA LEU A 21 1.92 1.97 6.14
C LEU A 21 3.43 1.68 6.16
N ALA A 22 4.25 2.57 5.60
CA ALA A 22 5.69 2.35 5.53
C ALA A 22 6.34 2.19 6.91
N THR A 23 5.78 2.83 7.95
CA THR A 23 6.24 2.67 9.34
C THR A 23 6.06 1.26 9.89
N THR A 24 5.21 0.44 9.26
CA THR A 24 4.97 -0.96 9.64
C THR A 24 5.72 -1.95 8.76
N ALA A 25 6.35 -1.50 7.67
CA ALA A 25 6.96 -2.38 6.66
C ALA A 25 8.14 -3.22 7.19
N ASP A 26 8.82 -2.75 8.24
CA ASP A 26 9.93 -3.47 8.88
C ASP A 26 9.48 -4.47 9.97
N LEU A 27 8.18 -4.50 10.30
CA LEU A 27 7.62 -5.46 11.24
C LEU A 27 7.46 -6.84 10.58
N PRO A 28 7.43 -7.93 11.36
CA PRO A 28 7.19 -9.27 10.81
C PRO A 28 5.78 -9.39 10.22
N ALA A 29 5.67 -10.19 9.15
CA ALA A 29 4.41 -10.53 8.50
C ALA A 29 3.43 -11.27 9.45
N PRO A 30 2.11 -11.20 9.18
CA PRO A 30 1.47 -10.46 8.09
C PRO A 30 1.32 -8.97 8.39
N TRP A 31 1.41 -8.15 7.34
CA TRP A 31 1.13 -6.71 7.42
C TRP A 31 -0.35 -6.42 7.19
N ALA A 32 -0.83 -5.35 7.81
CA ALA A 32 -2.14 -4.80 7.52
C ALA A 32 -2.03 -3.74 6.41
N ALA A 33 -2.75 -3.95 5.32
CA ALA A 33 -3.02 -2.90 4.35
C ALA A 33 -3.96 -1.84 4.95
N ILE A 34 -3.91 -0.62 4.43
CA ILE A 34 -4.80 0.47 4.88
C ILE A 34 -6.29 0.17 4.62
N CYS A 35 -6.60 -0.75 3.70
CA CYS A 35 -7.96 -1.22 3.45
C CYS A 35 -8.39 -2.38 4.38
N GLY A 36 -7.53 -2.78 5.32
CA GLY A 36 -7.76 -3.88 6.25
C GLY A 36 -7.38 -5.28 5.75
N ALA A 37 -6.90 -5.41 4.50
CA ALA A 37 -6.44 -6.69 3.97
C ALA A 37 -5.11 -7.14 4.61
N SER A 38 -4.96 -8.44 4.83
CA SER A 38 -3.67 -9.04 5.23
C SER A 38 -2.74 -9.16 4.03
N VAL A 39 -1.47 -8.83 4.23
CA VAL A 39 -0.42 -8.82 3.24
C VAL A 39 0.73 -9.69 3.70
N ASP A 40 1.27 -10.50 2.79
CA ASP A 40 2.31 -11.49 3.09
C ASP A 40 3.71 -11.06 2.67
N ILE A 41 3.80 -10.06 1.78
CA ILE A 41 5.05 -9.52 1.27
C ILE A 41 4.91 -8.00 1.17
N VAL A 42 5.84 -7.26 1.75
CA VAL A 42 5.99 -5.82 1.51
C VAL A 42 7.31 -5.58 0.79
N GLN A 43 7.26 -4.93 -0.37
CA GLN A 43 8.46 -4.68 -1.16
C GLN A 43 8.36 -3.43 -2.04
N GLY A 44 9.19 -2.44 -1.72
CA GLY A 44 9.24 -1.17 -2.45
C GLY A 44 8.08 -0.24 -2.10
N LYS A 45 7.92 0.82 -2.89
CA LYS A 45 6.94 1.89 -2.64
C LYS A 45 5.61 1.63 -3.35
N TRP A 46 4.52 2.04 -2.70
CA TRP A 46 3.16 1.99 -3.24
C TRP A 46 3.00 2.83 -4.51
N ASN A 47 3.62 4.01 -4.58
CA ASN A 47 3.64 4.84 -5.79
C ASN A 47 4.56 4.31 -6.91
N GLY A 48 5.19 3.15 -6.71
CA GLY A 48 6.10 2.54 -7.67
C GLY A 48 5.50 1.38 -8.48
N PRO A 49 6.35 0.65 -9.23
CA PRO A 49 5.93 -0.45 -10.11
C PRO A 49 5.23 -1.62 -9.39
N ARG A 50 5.43 -1.78 -8.07
CA ARG A 50 4.85 -2.86 -7.28
C ARG A 50 3.53 -2.50 -6.59
N GLY A 51 3.17 -1.21 -6.56
CA GLY A 51 1.89 -0.75 -6.03
C GLY A 51 0.97 -0.28 -7.16
N LEU A 52 0.87 1.03 -7.38
CA LEU A 52 0.03 1.63 -8.43
C LEU A 52 0.41 1.19 -9.85
N GLY A 53 1.67 0.81 -10.08
CA GLY A 53 2.12 0.25 -11.36
C GLY A 53 1.92 -1.26 -11.51
N ALA A 54 1.39 -1.95 -10.49
CA ALA A 54 1.13 -3.38 -10.56
C ALA A 54 -0.03 -3.70 -11.52
N ALA A 55 -0.12 -4.97 -11.94
CA ALA A 55 -1.20 -5.42 -12.83
C ALA A 55 -2.60 -5.37 -12.17
N ASP A 56 -2.69 -5.54 -10.85
CA ASP A 56 -3.94 -5.49 -10.08
C ASP A 56 -3.72 -4.72 -8.75
N PRO A 57 -3.72 -3.38 -8.79
CA PRO A 57 -3.68 -2.56 -7.59
C PRO A 57 -5.07 -2.52 -6.93
N CYS A 58 -5.10 -2.63 -5.59
CA CYS A 58 -6.33 -2.55 -4.83
C CYS A 58 -7.00 -1.17 -5.01
N PRO A 59 -8.25 -1.11 -5.50
CA PRO A 59 -8.93 0.15 -5.77
C PRO A 59 -9.21 0.95 -4.49
N ASP A 60 -9.44 0.28 -3.36
CA ASP A 60 -9.68 0.95 -2.07
C ASP A 60 -8.39 1.57 -1.54
N CYS A 61 -7.28 0.83 -1.56
CA CYS A 61 -5.97 1.39 -1.22
C CYS A 61 -5.62 2.59 -2.10
N ARG A 62 -5.89 2.50 -3.41
CA ARG A 62 -5.67 3.62 -4.32
C ARG A 62 -6.44 4.87 -3.89
N ARG A 63 -7.76 4.75 -3.67
CA ARG A 63 -8.61 5.88 -3.24
C ARG A 63 -8.18 6.45 -1.89
N LEU A 64 -7.85 5.59 -0.91
CA LEU A 64 -7.45 6.02 0.42
C LEU A 64 -6.11 6.77 0.39
N THR A 65 -5.15 6.32 -0.43
CA THR A 65 -3.87 7.05 -0.59
C THR A 65 -3.98 8.35 -1.39
N GLU A 66 -4.99 8.48 -2.26
CA GLU A 66 -5.29 9.72 -2.98
C GLU A 66 -6.03 10.72 -2.08
N ALA A 67 -6.90 10.25 -1.17
CA ALA A 67 -7.64 11.08 -0.23
C ALA A 67 -6.78 11.65 0.91
N ASP A 68 -5.65 11.00 1.23
CA ASP A 68 -4.64 11.51 2.18
C ASP A 68 -3.70 12.55 1.54
N ALA A 69 -3.81 12.78 0.22
CA ALA A 69 -3.11 13.88 -0.43
C ALA A 69 -3.69 15.20 0.09
N PRO A 70 -2.87 16.14 0.59
CA PRO A 70 -3.39 17.40 1.11
C PRO A 70 -4.19 18.09 0.01
N LEU A 71 -5.48 18.32 0.29
CA LEU A 71 -6.33 19.20 -0.49
C LEU A 71 -5.59 20.54 -0.65
N GLY A 72 -5.15 20.86 -1.87
CA GLY A 72 -4.77 22.20 -2.34
C GLY A 72 -3.89 23.05 -1.42
N SER A 73 -2.65 23.31 -1.85
CA SER A 73 -1.89 24.47 -1.39
C SER A 73 -2.58 25.78 -1.77
#